data_AF-A0A6N8ASA1-F1
#
_entry.id   AF-A0A6N8ASA1-F1
#
_cell.length_a   1.000
_cell.length_b   1.000
_cell.length_c   1.000
_cell.angle_alpha   90.00
_cell.angle_beta   90.00
_cell.angle_gamma   90.00
#
_symmetry.space_group_name_H-M   'P 1'
#
loop_
_entity.id
_entity.type
_entity.pdbx_description
1 polymer ?
#
loop_
_entity_poly.entity_id
_entity_poly.type
_entity_poly.pdbx_seq_one_letter_code
_entity_poly.pdbx_strand_id
1 'polypeptide(L)'
;MSKRKIIAAAKRKGLTVVSAIYGWQATPGEMVPGWQVQFGPEVDELFAQDEFQDFDSTQDALDWIEGLTQANSHGAGVSNGN
;
A
#
# COMPACT_ATOMS: atom_id res chain seq x y z
N MET A 1 -2.69 2.45 -18.39
CA MET A 1 -2.96 3.67 -17.57
C MET A 1 -3.05 3.35 -16.07
N SER A 2 -3.73 2.27 -15.67
CA SER A 2 -3.92 1.87 -14.26
C SER A 2 -2.65 1.67 -13.45
N LYS A 3 -1.66 0.93 -13.95
CA LYS A 3 -0.33 0.76 -13.31
C LYS A 3 0.33 2.10 -12.93
N ARG A 4 0.27 3.09 -13.82
CA ARG A 4 0.86 4.42 -13.56
C ARG A 4 0.14 5.16 -12.45
N LYS A 5 -1.18 4.96 -12.29
CA LYS A 5 -1.96 5.57 -11.20
C LYS A 5 -1.54 5.02 -9.84
N ILE A 6 -1.39 3.70 -9.73
CA ILE A 6 -0.90 3.01 -8.52
C ILE A 6 0.48 3.55 -8.13
N ILE A 7 1.43 3.56 -9.09
CA ILE A 7 2.78 4.08 -8.85
C ILE A 7 2.75 5.56 -8.44
N ALA A 8 1.92 6.38 -9.08
CA ALA A 8 1.81 7.79 -8.74
C ALA A 8 1.20 8.02 -7.35
N ALA A 9 0.23 7.21 -6.95
CA ALA A 9 -0.38 7.27 -5.62
C ALA A 9 0.64 6.88 -4.54
N ALA A 10 1.36 5.78 -4.73
CA ALA A 10 2.41 5.32 -3.82
C ALA A 10 3.48 6.40 -3.60
N LYS A 11 3.96 7.01 -4.70
CA LYS A 11 4.93 8.11 -4.64
C LYS A 11 4.44 9.31 -3.84
N ARG A 12 3.15 9.67 -3.90
CA ARG A 12 2.58 10.77 -3.11
C ARG A 12 2.59 10.47 -1.60
N LYS A 13 2.61 9.19 -1.22
CA LYS A 13 2.73 8.72 0.17
C LYS A 13 4.17 8.50 0.61
N GLY A 14 5.15 8.79 -0.24
CA GLY A 14 6.56 8.54 0.03
C GLY A 14 6.98 7.08 -0.14
N LEU A 15 6.14 6.25 -0.76
CA LEU A 15 6.44 4.84 -1.02
C LEU A 15 7.08 4.65 -2.39
N THR A 16 8.05 3.75 -2.42
CA THR A 16 8.67 3.18 -3.60
C THR A 16 7.84 2.00 -4.08
N VAL A 17 7.72 1.84 -5.40
CA VAL A 17 7.11 0.65 -6.02
C VAL A 17 8.19 -0.07 -6.80
N VAL A 18 8.57 -1.25 -6.34
CA VAL A 18 9.56 -2.14 -6.98
C VAL A 18 8.92 -2.80 -8.19
N SER A 19 7.71 -3.34 -8.03
CA SER A 19 6.96 -3.98 -9.11
C SER A 19 5.46 -3.77 -8.95
N ALA A 20 4.75 -3.77 -10.08
CA ALA A 20 3.30 -3.73 -10.12
C ALA A 20 2.84 -4.50 -11.36
N ILE A 21 2.21 -5.65 -11.15
CA ILE A 21 1.86 -6.61 -12.19
C ILE A 21 0.37 -6.89 -12.08
N TYR A 22 -0.35 -6.80 -13.21
CA TYR A 22 -1.73 -7.27 -13.29
C TYR A 22 -1.73 -8.64 -13.96
N GLY A 23 -2.33 -9.61 -13.30
CA GLY A 23 -2.30 -11.00 -13.76
C GLY A 23 -3.29 -11.86 -13.00
N TRP A 24 -3.22 -13.16 -13.26
CA TRP A 24 -3.99 -14.14 -12.51
C TRP A 24 -3.28 -14.43 -11.18
N GLN A 25 -3.99 -14.22 -10.08
CA GLN A 25 -3.51 -14.49 -8.73
C GLN A 25 -4.23 -15.71 -8.17
N ALA A 26 -3.48 -16.55 -7.45
CA ALA A 26 -4.02 -17.74 -6.80
C ALA A 26 -4.63 -17.33 -5.46
N THR A 27 -5.94 -17.49 -5.33
CA THR A 27 -6.65 -17.40 -4.05
C THR A 27 -7.06 -18.80 -3.61
N PRO A 28 -7.36 -19.05 -2.32
CA PRO A 28 -7.76 -20.38 -1.88
C PRO A 28 -9.00 -20.89 -2.63
N GLY A 29 -8.79 -21.83 -3.55
CA GLY A 29 -9.84 -22.49 -4.34
C GLY A 29 -10.10 -21.90 -5.73
N GLU A 30 -9.54 -20.74 -6.07
CA GLU A 30 -9.83 -20.05 -7.35
C GLU A 30 -8.60 -19.29 -7.91
N MET A 31 -8.65 -18.95 -9.20
CA MET A 31 -7.72 -18.02 -9.83
C MET A 31 -8.52 -16.79 -10.23
N VAL A 32 -8.15 -15.62 -9.71
CA VAL A 32 -8.84 -14.35 -9.98
C VAL A 32 -7.87 -13.35 -10.61
N PRO A 33 -8.33 -12.50 -11.54
CA PRO A 33 -7.48 -11.43 -12.05
C PRO A 33 -7.31 -10.34 -10.98
N GLY A 34 -6.07 -9.91 -10.74
CA GLY A 34 -5.73 -8.94 -9.71
C GLY A 34 -4.36 -8.30 -9.92
N TRP A 35 -4.04 -7.33 -9.06
CA TRP A 35 -2.75 -6.68 -8.98
C TRP A 35 -1.90 -7.30 -7.89
N GLN A 36 -0.68 -7.70 -8.23
CA GLN A 36 0.40 -7.85 -7.27
C GLN A 36 1.26 -6.60 -7.31
N VAL A 37 1.41 -5.93 -6.18
CA VAL A 37 2.28 -4.75 -6.03
C VAL A 37 3.32 -5.05 -4.98
N GLN A 38 4.59 -4.95 -5.36
CA GLN A 38 5.70 -4.96 -4.42
C GLN A 38 6.12 -3.52 -4.15
N PHE A 39 5.98 -3.10 -2.91
CA PHE A 39 6.48 -1.81 -2.42
C PHE A 39 7.92 -1.94 -1.92
N GLY A 40 8.56 -0.81 -1.63
CA GLY A 40 9.84 -0.79 -0.92
C GLY A 40 9.68 -1.13 0.58
N PRO A 41 10.80 -1.40 1.28
CA PRO A 41 10.83 -1.83 2.68
C PRO A 41 10.16 -0.83 3.64
N GLU A 42 10.10 0.45 3.27
CA GLU A 42 9.41 1.48 4.04
C GLU A 42 7.92 1.17 4.28
N VAL A 43 7.29 0.32 3.46
CA VAL A 43 5.90 -0.06 3.64
C VAL A 43 5.72 -0.97 4.85
N ASP A 44 6.61 -1.94 5.04
CA ASP A 44 6.56 -2.91 6.15
C ASP A 44 6.87 -2.20 7.48
N GLU A 45 7.86 -1.30 7.46
CA GLU A 45 8.27 -0.59 8.67
C GLU A 45 7.22 0.42 9.18
N LEU A 46 6.39 0.99 8.29
CA LEU A 46 5.56 2.16 8.61
C LEU A 46 4.05 1.94 8.42
N PHE A 47 3.62 0.94 7.65
CA PHE A 47 2.25 0.89 7.11
C PHE A 47 1.62 -0.52 6.99
N ALA A 48 2.39 -1.57 6.70
CA ALA A 48 1.91 -2.92 6.37
C ALA A 48 2.70 -4.01 7.12
N GLN A 49 2.34 -5.28 6.94
CA GLN A 49 3.08 -6.43 7.50
C GLN A 49 4.07 -7.07 6.52
N ASP A 50 4.02 -6.66 5.24
CA ASP A 50 4.89 -7.18 4.17
C ASP A 50 4.93 -6.18 3.00
N GLU A 51 5.96 -6.29 2.17
CA GLU A 51 6.19 -5.51 0.95
C GLU A 51 5.23 -5.90 -0.19
N PHE A 52 4.73 -7.14 -0.20
CA PHE A 52 3.82 -7.65 -1.21
C PHE A 52 2.35 -7.43 -0.82
N GLN A 53 1.63 -6.71 -1.67
CA GLN A 53 0.22 -6.44 -1.49
C GLN A 53 -0.55 -6.85 -2.74
N ASP A 54 -1.58 -7.66 -2.54
CA ASP A 54 -2.47 -8.16 -3.59
C ASP A 54 -3.79 -7.38 -3.57
N PHE A 55 -4.30 -7.02 -4.74
CA PHE A 55 -5.52 -6.23 -4.89
C PHE A 55 -6.41 -6.75 -6.02
N ASP A 56 -7.70 -6.91 -5.76
CA ASP A 56 -8.66 -7.40 -6.77
C ASP A 56 -8.86 -6.40 -7.92
N SER A 57 -8.70 -5.10 -7.64
CA SER A 57 -8.88 -4.06 -8.64
C SER A 57 -7.88 -2.91 -8.52
N THR A 58 -7.88 -2.04 -9.54
CA THR A 58 -7.10 -0.80 -9.49
C THR A 58 -7.62 0.14 -8.39
N GLN A 59 -8.93 0.13 -8.14
CA GLN A 59 -9.52 1.04 -7.16
C GLN A 59 -9.15 0.60 -5.74
N ASP A 60 -9.19 -0.70 -5.45
CA ASP A 60 -8.79 -1.24 -4.14
C ASP A 60 -7.33 -0.89 -3.81
N ALA A 61 -6.44 -1.00 -4.81
CA ALA A 61 -5.05 -0.57 -4.65
C ALA A 61 -4.92 0.93 -4.34
N LEU A 62 -5.74 1.78 -4.96
CA LEU A 62 -5.72 3.23 -4.72
C LEU A 62 -6.28 3.56 -3.34
N ASP A 63 -7.41 2.97 -2.97
CA ASP A 63 -8.08 3.18 -1.69
C ASP A 63 -7.18 2.73 -0.53
N TRP A 64 -6.49 1.60 -0.68
CA TRP A 64 -5.50 1.12 0.28
C TRP A 64 -4.35 2.13 0.44
N ILE A 65 -3.73 2.56 -0.67
CA ILE A 65 -2.63 3.55 -0.64
C ILE A 65 -3.09 4.86 0.00
N GLU A 66 -4.28 5.35 -0.35
CA GLU A 66 -4.83 6.60 0.18
C GLU A 66 -5.17 6.51 1.67
N GLY A 67 -5.65 5.34 2.09
CA GLY A 67 -5.96 4.99 3.48
C GLY A 67 -4.75 4.79 4.39
N LEU A 68 -3.54 4.64 3.85
CA LEU A 68 -2.32 4.54 4.66
C LEU A 68 -2.14 5.77 5.55
N THR A 69 -2.27 5.56 6.85
CA THR A 69 -1.90 6.48 7.92
C THR A 69 -0.60 5.97 8.53
N GLN A 70 0.34 6.87 8.84
CA GLN A 70 1.59 6.44 9.50
C GLN A 70 1.23 5.72 10.80
N ALA A 71 1.79 4.54 11.03
CA ALA A 71 1.75 3.91 12.34
C ALA A 71 2.54 4.77 13.34
N ASN A 72 1.86 5.72 13.98
CA ASN A 72 2.33 6.56 15.09
C ASN A 72 3.75 7.15 14.97
N SER A 73 3.88 8.27 14.28
CA SER A 73 4.78 9.33 14.74
C SER A 73 3.97 10.30 15.63
N HIS A 74 3.85 10.00 16.93
CA HIS A 74 3.71 10.93 18.07
C HIS A 74 3.08 10.25 19.31
N GLY A 75 3.95 9.64 20.12
CA GLY A 75 3.97 10.04 21.52
C GLY A 75 4.60 11.43 21.62
N ALA A 76 3.78 12.48 21.46
CA ALA A 76 4.10 13.82 21.95
C ALA A 76 2.80 14.64 22.06
N GLY A 77 2.12 14.44 23.19
CA GLY A 77 1.11 15.34 23.71
C GLY A 77 1.61 15.88 25.05
N VAL A 78 2.38 16.95 25.00
CA VAL A 78 2.59 17.81 26.18
C VAL A 78 1.25 18.48 26.47
N SER A 79 0.69 18.20 27.64
CA SER A 79 -0.32 19.05 28.26
C SER A 79 0.20 19.48 29.62
N ASN A 80 1.06 20.50 29.61
CA ASN A 80 1.17 21.42 30.74
C ASN A 80 -0.06 22.33 30.68
N GLY A 81 -0.96 22.17 31.64
CA GLY A 81 -2.02 23.14 31.94
C GLY A 81 -1.93 23.49 33.42
N ASN A 82 -1.40 24.68 33.69
CA ASN A 82 -1.37 25.33 34.99
C ASN A 82 -2.70 26.05 35.25
#